data_AF-X8KD64-F1
#
_entry.id   AF-X8KD64-F1
#
_cell.length_a   1.000
_cell.length_b   1.000
_cell.length_c   1.000
_cell.angle_alpha   90.00
_cell.angle_beta   90.00
_cell.angle_gamma   90.00
#
_symmetry.space_group_name_H-M   'P 1'
#
loop_
_entity.id
_entity.type
_entity.pdbx_description
1 polymer ?
#
loop_
_entity_poly.entity_id
_entity_poly.type
_entity_poly.pdbx_seq_one_letter_code
_entity_poly.pdbx_strand_id
1 'polypeptide(L)'
;MSKLQLSPNKVACLQKLSDENGIISALAFDQRGALKRLMAQYQTEEPTVAQMEELKVLVADELTKYASSMLLDPEYGLPATKALDPNAGLLLAYEKTGYDTTSTKRLPDCLDVWSAKRIKEQGADAVKFLLYYDVDSSDELNQEKQAYIERIGSSVNKPTSNASVQSVWRKTFHSSLKSSLTMKKSLTLALLNTQK
;
A
#
# COMPACT_ATOMS: atom_id res chain seq x y z
N MET A 1 6.47 -7.94 -27.72
CA MET A 1 5.92 -7.45 -26.43
C MET A 1 5.85 -5.94 -26.51
N SER A 2 4.70 -5.32 -26.29
CA SER A 2 4.61 -3.86 -26.19
C SER A 2 5.43 -3.38 -25.00
N LYS A 3 6.26 -2.35 -25.20
CA LYS A 3 7.03 -1.73 -24.11
C LYS A 3 6.03 -1.01 -23.19
N LEU A 4 6.10 -1.28 -21.89
CA LEU A 4 5.27 -0.57 -20.90
C LEU A 4 5.58 0.93 -20.99
N GLN A 5 4.57 1.74 -21.30
CA GLN A 5 4.69 3.19 -21.32
C GLN A 5 4.05 3.77 -20.06
N LEU A 6 4.86 4.45 -19.24
CA LEU A 6 4.40 5.19 -18.08
C LEU A 6 4.22 6.65 -18.46
N SER A 7 3.19 7.30 -17.90
CA SER A 7 3.03 8.75 -18.07
C SER A 7 4.16 9.50 -17.35
N PRO A 8 4.54 10.70 -17.81
CA PRO A 8 5.60 11.49 -17.18
C PRO A 8 5.38 11.71 -15.67
N ASN A 9 4.14 11.98 -15.25
CA ASN A 9 3.79 12.15 -13.84
C ASN A 9 4.03 10.90 -13.01
N LYS A 10 3.72 9.71 -13.55
CA LYS A 10 4.01 8.45 -12.87
C LYS A 10 5.51 8.28 -12.71
N VAL A 11 6.28 8.51 -13.78
CA VAL A 11 7.75 8.43 -13.71
C VAL A 11 8.31 9.36 -12.62
N ALA A 12 7.83 10.60 -12.55
CA ALA A 12 8.26 11.55 -11.53
C ALA A 12 7.92 11.10 -10.11
N CYS A 13 6.71 10.56 -9.87
CA CYS A 13 6.36 9.97 -8.56
C CYS A 13 7.26 8.78 -8.22
N LEU A 14 7.54 7.89 -9.19
CA LEU A 14 8.44 6.76 -8.95
C LEU A 14 9.87 7.18 -8.62
N GLN A 15 10.36 8.24 -9.27
CA GLN A 15 11.66 8.81 -8.97
C GLN A 15 11.74 9.34 -7.54
N LYS A 16 10.69 10.02 -7.05
CA LYS A 16 10.63 10.47 -5.65
C LYS A 16 10.58 9.33 -4.63
N LEU A 17 10.03 8.18 -5.01
CA LEU A 17 9.97 7.00 -4.14
C LEU A 17 11.28 6.20 -4.14
N SER A 18 12.22 6.55 -5.01
CA SER A 18 13.47 5.82 -5.24
C SER A 18 14.66 6.65 -4.79
N ASP A 19 15.75 5.98 -4.43
CA ASP A 19 17.04 6.62 -4.22
C ASP A 19 17.70 7.07 -5.55
N GLU A 20 18.89 7.66 -5.46
CA GLU A 20 19.65 8.15 -6.62
C GLU A 20 20.02 7.05 -7.63
N ASN A 21 19.98 5.78 -7.24
CA ASN A 21 20.24 4.62 -8.09
C ASN A 21 18.96 4.05 -8.72
N GLY A 22 17.79 4.67 -8.44
CA GLY A 22 16.50 4.19 -8.89
C GLY A 22 15.99 2.97 -8.10
N ILE A 23 16.49 2.75 -6.88
CA ILE A 23 16.08 1.65 -6.00
C ILE A 23 15.06 2.19 -4.99
N ILE A 24 13.95 1.48 -4.81
CA ILE A 24 12.96 1.80 -3.77
C ILE A 24 13.41 1.14 -2.45
N SER A 25 14.11 1.91 -1.62
CA SER A 25 14.53 1.55 -0.26
C SER A 25 13.55 2.12 0.78
N ALA A 26 12.26 1.78 0.61
CA ALA A 26 11.17 2.34 1.40
C ALA A 26 11.08 1.74 2.82
N LEU A 27 10.83 2.60 3.81
CA LEU A 27 10.47 2.22 5.19
C LEU A 27 8.96 1.98 5.29
N ALA A 28 8.54 0.78 5.69
CA ALA A 28 7.13 0.44 5.84
C ALA A 28 6.66 0.54 7.29
N PHE A 29 5.79 1.51 7.59
CA PHE A 29 5.20 1.70 8.92
C PHE A 29 3.68 1.98 8.89
N ASP A 30 2.92 1.29 8.03
CA ASP A 30 1.45 1.36 7.92
C ASP A 30 0.69 0.41 8.87
N GLN A 31 1.40 -0.20 9.82
CA GLN A 31 0.80 -1.10 10.81
C GLN A 31 -0.12 -0.33 11.75
N ARG A 32 -1.37 -0.80 11.83
CA ARG A 32 -2.43 -0.31 12.72
C ARG A 32 -2.66 -1.29 13.86
N GLY A 33 -3.58 -2.25 13.68
CA GLY A 33 -3.90 -3.25 14.71
C GLY A 33 -2.72 -4.11 15.17
N ALA A 34 -1.75 -4.39 14.29
CA ALA A 34 -0.52 -5.09 14.66
C ALA A 34 0.38 -4.26 15.59
N LEU A 35 0.50 -2.96 15.34
CA LEU A 35 1.24 -2.04 16.20
C LEU A 35 0.54 -1.87 17.55
N LYS A 36 -0.79 -1.72 17.55
CA LYS A 36 -1.60 -1.68 18.78
C LYS A 36 -1.37 -2.92 19.65
N ARG A 37 -1.38 -4.13 19.06
CA ARG A 37 -1.08 -5.37 19.79
C ARG A 37 0.35 -5.43 20.31
N LEU A 38 1.32 -4.90 19.57
CA LEU A 38 2.71 -4.88 19.99
C LEU A 38 2.89 -3.96 21.21
N MET A 39 2.35 -2.74 21.16
CA MET A 39 2.45 -1.77 22.25
C MET A 39 1.74 -2.27 23.52
N ALA A 40 0.57 -2.90 23.38
CA ALA A 40 -0.19 -3.48 24.50
C ALA A 40 0.57 -4.57 25.28
N GLN A 41 1.67 -5.13 24.76
CA GLN A 41 2.50 -6.09 25.52
C GLN A 41 3.36 -5.41 26.59
N TYR A 42 3.52 -4.08 26.51
CA TYR A 42 4.43 -3.31 27.36
C TYR A 42 3.72 -2.25 28.22
N GLN A 43 2.39 -2.25 28.24
CA GLN A 43 1.56 -1.37 29.07
C GLN A 43 0.25 -2.07 29.45
N THR A 44 -0.33 -1.71 30.60
CA THR A 44 -1.63 -2.24 31.06
C THR A 44 -2.81 -1.62 30.32
N GLU A 45 -2.73 -0.33 30.00
CA GLU A 45 -3.80 0.39 29.30
C GLU A 45 -3.76 0.11 27.79
N GLU A 46 -4.90 0.25 27.11
CA GLU A 46 -4.90 0.18 25.65
C GLU A 46 -4.06 1.32 25.03
N PRO A 47 -3.24 1.04 24.00
CA PRO A 47 -2.53 2.09 23.29
C PRO A 47 -3.49 3.13 22.71
N THR A 48 -3.25 4.38 23.07
CA THR A 48 -4.06 5.52 22.64
C THR A 48 -3.69 5.96 21.22
N VAL A 49 -4.59 6.68 20.56
CA VAL A 49 -4.34 7.29 19.24
C VAL A 49 -3.07 8.14 19.28
N ALA A 50 -2.93 9.00 20.30
CA ALA A 50 -1.79 9.89 20.44
C ALA A 50 -0.45 9.13 20.54
N GLN A 51 -0.40 8.04 21.32
CA GLN A 51 0.83 7.22 21.42
C GLN A 51 1.20 6.57 20.08
N MET A 52 0.20 6.12 19.31
CA MET A 52 0.40 5.50 17.99
C MET A 52 0.93 6.53 16.97
N GLU A 53 0.37 7.75 16.99
CA GLU A 53 0.81 8.87 16.16
C GLU A 53 2.22 9.32 16.52
N GLU A 54 2.50 9.52 17.81
CA GLU A 54 3.80 9.95 18.32
C GLU A 54 4.92 8.98 17.91
N LEU A 55 4.68 7.67 18.06
CA LEU A 55 5.66 6.67 17.64
C LEU A 55 5.93 6.71 16.12
N LYS A 56 4.90 6.94 15.30
CA LYS A 56 5.07 7.08 13.85
C LYS A 56 5.84 8.35 13.49
N VAL A 57 5.59 9.46 14.20
CA VAL A 57 6.34 10.71 14.04
C VAL A 57 7.82 10.51 14.39
N LEU A 58 8.11 9.87 15.53
CA LEU A 58 9.49 9.61 15.96
C LEU A 58 10.25 8.74 14.95
N VAL A 59 9.61 7.68 14.43
CA VAL A 59 10.24 6.83 13.42
C VAL A 59 10.44 7.57 12.09
N ALA A 60 9.48 8.41 11.69
CA ALA A 60 9.63 9.25 10.51
C ALA A 60 10.84 10.19 10.65
N ASP A 61 10.90 10.97 11.72
CA ASP A 61 11.97 11.96 11.97
C ASP A 61 13.35 11.30 12.03
N GLU A 62 13.45 10.16 12.72
CA GLU A 62 14.76 9.54 12.94
C GLU A 62 15.27 8.69 11.78
N LEU A 63 14.39 8.00 11.06
CA LEU A 63 14.81 6.96 10.10
C LEU A 63 14.66 7.37 8.63
N THR A 64 13.84 8.36 8.30
CA THR A 64 13.57 8.68 6.88
C THR A 64 14.77 9.28 6.16
N LYS A 65 15.73 9.88 6.87
CA LYS A 65 17.04 10.31 6.32
C LYS A 65 17.87 9.15 5.73
N TYR A 66 17.48 7.90 5.98
CA TYR A 66 18.13 6.69 5.47
C TYR A 66 17.25 5.88 4.51
N ALA A 67 16.05 6.35 4.18
CA ALA A 67 15.09 5.63 3.34
C ALA A 67 14.69 6.50 2.14
N SER A 68 14.52 5.90 0.95
CA SER A 68 14.05 6.65 -0.22
C SER A 68 12.61 7.15 -0.08
N SER A 69 11.81 6.47 0.74
CA SER A 69 10.41 6.82 0.97
C SER A 69 9.88 6.15 2.23
N MET A 70 8.71 6.59 2.70
CA MET A 70 8.01 5.96 3.81
C MET A 70 6.57 5.60 3.42
N LEU A 71 6.14 4.40 3.79
CA LEU A 71 4.75 3.95 3.71
C LEU A 71 4.07 4.11 5.08
N LEU A 72 3.00 4.89 5.10
CA LEU A 72 2.19 5.20 6.29
C LEU A 72 0.72 4.82 6.07
N ASP A 73 -0.03 4.70 7.16
CA ASP A 73 -1.49 4.63 7.13
C ASP A 73 -2.10 6.01 7.39
N PRO A 74 -3.26 6.33 6.79
CA PRO A 74 -3.88 7.64 6.96
C PRO A 74 -4.69 7.79 8.27
N GLU A 75 -4.79 6.74 9.10
CA GLU A 75 -5.51 6.80 10.39
C GLU A 75 -4.63 7.39 11.49
N TYR A 76 -3.36 6.98 11.57
CA TYR A 76 -2.41 7.41 12.61
C TYR A 76 -1.11 7.99 12.03
N GLY A 77 -0.89 7.90 10.72
CA GLY A 77 0.37 8.31 10.08
C GLY A 77 0.37 9.74 9.54
N LEU A 78 -0.77 10.45 9.48
CA LEU A 78 -0.82 11.79 8.91
C LEU A 78 0.05 12.83 9.65
N PRO A 79 0.18 12.81 10.98
CA PRO A 79 1.12 13.69 11.65
C PRO A 79 2.58 13.41 11.24
N ALA A 80 2.93 12.14 11.04
CA ALA A 80 4.28 11.70 10.68
C ALA A 80 4.71 12.16 9.27
N THR A 81 3.77 12.45 8.37
CA THR A 81 4.10 12.97 7.03
C THR A 81 4.81 14.33 7.07
N LYS A 82 4.62 15.09 8.15
CA LYS A 82 5.25 16.40 8.37
C LYS A 82 6.67 16.30 8.92
N ALA A 83 7.07 15.12 9.38
CA ALA A 83 8.39 14.83 9.97
C ALA A 83 9.27 13.98 9.05
N LEU A 84 8.83 13.72 7.81
CA LEU A 84 9.65 13.03 6.82
C LEU A 84 10.86 13.88 6.43
N ASP A 85 11.99 13.23 6.17
CA ASP A 85 13.13 13.85 5.50
C ASP A 85 12.67 14.49 4.18
N PRO A 86 13.13 15.70 3.83
CA PRO A 86 12.72 16.38 2.61
C PRO A 86 12.95 15.59 1.31
N ASN A 87 13.87 14.62 1.33
CA ASN A 87 14.18 13.77 0.18
C ASN A 87 13.42 12.44 0.17
N ALA A 88 12.70 12.11 1.24
CA ALA A 88 11.93 10.87 1.32
C ALA A 88 10.55 11.05 0.67
N GLY A 89 10.22 10.21 -0.31
CA GLY A 89 8.87 10.15 -0.88
C GLY A 89 7.82 9.56 0.07
N LEU A 90 6.54 9.70 -0.26
CA LEU A 90 5.44 9.24 0.59
C LEU A 90 4.52 8.23 -0.13
N LEU A 91 4.26 7.10 0.53
CA LEU A 91 3.16 6.20 0.19
C LEU A 91 2.11 6.19 1.30
N LEU A 92 0.83 6.16 0.94
CA LEU A 92 -0.26 5.94 1.89
C LEU A 92 -1.04 4.67 1.58
N ALA A 93 -1.29 3.87 2.61
CA ALA A 93 -2.15 2.69 2.56
C ALA A 93 -3.62 3.09 2.37
N TYR A 94 -4.34 2.33 1.56
CA TYR A 94 -5.74 2.63 1.22
C TYR A 94 -6.73 1.56 1.69
N GLU A 95 -6.24 0.36 2.03
CA GLU A 95 -7.09 -0.71 2.56
C GLU A 95 -7.47 -0.51 4.04
N LYS A 96 -8.60 -1.07 4.45
CA LYS A 96 -8.90 -1.30 5.88
C LYS A 96 -7.93 -2.30 6.48
N THR A 97 -7.64 -2.16 7.78
CA THR A 97 -6.76 -3.09 8.48
C THR A 97 -7.44 -4.43 8.73
N GLY A 98 -6.70 -5.53 8.59
CA GLY A 98 -7.20 -6.87 8.86
C GLY A 98 -8.05 -7.44 7.74
N TYR A 99 -8.78 -8.50 8.08
CA TYR A 99 -9.78 -9.14 7.23
C TYR A 99 -10.90 -9.65 8.14
N ASP A 100 -12.10 -9.75 7.59
CA ASP A 100 -13.21 -10.39 8.30
C ASP A 100 -12.83 -11.83 8.67
N THR A 101 -12.75 -12.13 9.97
CA THR A 101 -12.44 -13.47 10.47
C THR A 101 -13.65 -14.41 10.44
N THR A 102 -14.85 -13.88 10.21
CA THR A 102 -16.08 -14.67 10.07
C THR A 102 -16.22 -15.30 8.68
N SER A 103 -15.47 -14.79 7.70
CA SER A 103 -15.46 -15.28 6.32
C SER A 103 -14.04 -15.63 5.83
N THR A 104 -13.89 -16.76 5.15
CA THR A 104 -12.61 -17.12 4.51
C THR A 104 -12.35 -16.34 3.22
N LYS A 105 -13.33 -15.57 2.72
CA LYS A 105 -13.27 -14.90 1.41
C LYS A 105 -12.20 -13.82 1.35
N ARG A 106 -11.94 -13.12 2.48
CA ARG A 106 -10.97 -12.01 2.58
C ARG A 106 -11.14 -11.01 1.43
N LEU A 107 -12.36 -10.50 1.27
CA LEU A 107 -12.67 -9.50 0.25
C LEU A 107 -11.93 -8.19 0.53
N PRO A 108 -11.44 -7.50 -0.51
CA PRO A 108 -10.78 -6.20 -0.36
C PRO A 108 -11.78 -5.13 0.07
N ASP A 109 -11.34 -4.24 0.96
CA ASP A 109 -12.14 -3.09 1.37
C ASP A 109 -11.26 -1.84 1.56
N CYS A 110 -11.70 -0.72 1.01
CA CYS A 110 -11.02 0.58 1.13
C CYS A 110 -11.46 1.27 2.42
N LEU A 111 -10.64 2.19 2.92
CA LEU A 111 -11.05 3.06 4.02
C LEU A 111 -12.25 3.93 3.61
N ASP A 112 -13.30 3.95 4.44
CA ASP A 112 -14.63 4.47 4.09
C ASP A 112 -14.63 5.94 3.67
N VAL A 113 -13.80 6.75 4.33
CA VAL A 113 -13.69 8.20 4.09
C VAL A 113 -12.50 8.58 3.23
N TRP A 114 -11.84 7.62 2.58
CA TRP A 114 -10.69 7.89 1.71
C TRP A 114 -11.00 7.62 0.26
N SER A 115 -10.25 8.28 -0.60
CA SER A 115 -10.18 8.00 -2.03
C SER A 115 -8.75 8.20 -2.50
N ALA A 116 -8.39 7.66 -3.65
CA ALA A 116 -7.09 7.94 -4.26
C ALA A 116 -6.82 9.45 -4.43
N LYS A 117 -7.88 10.24 -4.69
CA LYS A 117 -7.80 11.70 -4.72
C LYS A 117 -7.42 12.28 -3.37
N ARG A 118 -8.11 11.86 -2.28
CA ARG A 118 -7.82 12.33 -0.91
C ARG A 118 -6.42 11.94 -0.46
N ILE A 119 -5.95 10.73 -0.80
CA ILE A 119 -4.58 10.29 -0.54
C ILE A 119 -3.56 11.22 -1.21
N LYS A 120 -3.79 11.54 -2.48
CA LYS A 120 -2.94 12.48 -3.22
C LYS A 120 -2.96 13.89 -2.61
N GLU A 121 -4.12 14.36 -2.16
CA GLU A 121 -4.28 15.66 -1.49
C GLU A 121 -3.49 15.74 -0.16
N GLN A 122 -3.11 14.60 0.43
CA GLN A 122 -2.17 14.54 1.56
C GLN A 122 -0.68 14.56 1.15
N GLY A 123 -0.38 14.71 -0.15
CA GLY A 123 0.99 14.76 -0.65
C GLY A 123 1.62 13.40 -0.99
N ALA A 124 0.85 12.31 -0.97
CA ALA A 124 1.38 10.99 -1.30
C ALA A 124 1.77 10.89 -2.78
N ASP A 125 2.98 10.39 -3.04
CA ASP A 125 3.48 10.07 -4.37
C ASP A 125 2.92 8.73 -4.87
N ALA A 126 2.56 7.84 -3.93
CA ALA A 126 1.84 6.61 -4.25
C ALA A 126 0.69 6.23 -3.31
N VAL A 127 -0.30 5.56 -3.91
CA VAL A 127 -1.35 4.84 -3.22
C VAL A 127 -0.95 3.37 -3.15
N LYS A 128 -0.89 2.81 -1.93
CA LYS A 128 -0.64 1.38 -1.68
C LYS A 128 -1.95 0.69 -1.32
N PHE A 129 -2.13 -0.54 -1.80
CA PHE A 129 -3.28 -1.38 -1.44
C PHE A 129 -2.83 -2.82 -1.18
N LEU A 130 -3.26 -3.42 -0.07
CA LEU A 130 -3.02 -4.82 0.24
C LEU A 130 -4.18 -5.70 -0.26
N LEU A 131 -3.88 -6.75 -1.02
CA LEU A 131 -4.87 -7.72 -1.50
C LEU A 131 -4.52 -9.14 -1.04
N TYR A 132 -5.47 -9.79 -0.36
CA TYR A 132 -5.42 -11.23 -0.11
C TYR A 132 -5.98 -11.98 -1.32
N TYR A 133 -5.12 -12.70 -2.03
CA TYR A 133 -5.50 -13.38 -3.26
C TYR A 133 -4.91 -14.79 -3.32
N ASP A 134 -5.80 -15.77 -3.26
CA ASP A 134 -5.51 -17.18 -3.44
C ASP A 134 -5.88 -17.56 -4.87
N VAL A 135 -4.91 -18.10 -5.63
CA VAL A 135 -5.14 -18.50 -7.03
C VAL A 135 -6.11 -19.67 -7.13
N ASP A 136 -6.22 -20.48 -6.08
CA ASP A 136 -7.01 -21.71 -6.06
C ASP A 136 -8.43 -21.47 -5.51
N SER A 137 -8.76 -20.21 -5.15
CA SER A 137 -10.13 -19.80 -4.85
C SER A 137 -11.03 -19.82 -6.09
N SER A 138 -12.35 -19.89 -5.89
CA SER A 138 -13.30 -19.94 -7.01
C SER A 138 -13.15 -18.75 -7.97
N ASP A 139 -13.42 -18.99 -9.25
CA ASP A 139 -13.31 -17.98 -10.29
C ASP A 139 -14.19 -16.76 -10.00
N GLU A 140 -15.39 -16.97 -9.44
CA GLU A 140 -16.31 -15.88 -9.08
C GLU A 140 -15.72 -14.98 -7.99
N LEU A 141 -15.13 -15.57 -6.95
CA LEU A 141 -14.50 -14.82 -5.86
C LEU A 141 -13.28 -14.04 -6.38
N ASN A 142 -12.48 -14.67 -7.24
CA ASN A 142 -11.31 -14.04 -7.82
C ASN A 142 -11.68 -12.93 -8.81
N GLN A 143 -12.75 -13.09 -9.58
CA GLN A 143 -13.28 -12.06 -10.47
C GLN A 143 -13.77 -10.83 -9.69
N GLU A 144 -14.44 -11.02 -8.54
CA GLU A 144 -14.83 -9.91 -7.67
C GLU A 144 -13.61 -9.11 -7.19
N LYS A 145 -12.55 -9.82 -6.75
CA LYS A 145 -11.28 -9.20 -6.33
C LYS A 145 -10.59 -8.45 -7.47
N GLN A 146 -10.55 -9.04 -8.66
CA GLN A 146 -9.96 -8.40 -9.84
C GLN A 146 -10.72 -7.13 -10.22
N ALA A 147 -12.05 -7.19 -10.31
CA ALA A 147 -12.89 -6.03 -10.60
C ALA A 147 -12.70 -4.91 -9.57
N TYR A 148 -12.50 -5.26 -8.29
CA TYR A 148 -12.19 -4.28 -7.25
C TYR A 148 -10.85 -3.56 -7.50
N ILE A 149 -9.80 -4.30 -7.85
CA ILE A 149 -8.49 -3.72 -8.17
C ILE A 149 -8.55 -2.89 -9.46
N GLU A 150 -9.31 -3.30 -10.47
CA GLU A 150 -9.50 -2.52 -11.70
C GLU A 150 -10.13 -1.14 -11.41
N ARG A 151 -11.10 -1.07 -10.48
CA ARG A 151 -11.69 0.20 -10.03
C ARG A 151 -10.68 1.09 -9.33
N ILE A 152 -9.85 0.52 -8.46
CA ILE A 152 -8.77 1.26 -7.80
C ILE A 152 -7.78 1.79 -8.86
N GLY A 153 -7.31 0.94 -9.76
CA GLY A 153 -6.38 1.31 -10.83
C GLY A 153 -6.94 2.41 -11.73
N SER A 154 -8.22 2.32 -12.09
CA SER A 154 -8.94 3.34 -12.86
C SER A 154 -9.03 4.68 -12.14
N SER A 155 -9.27 4.66 -10.82
CA SER A 155 -9.41 5.88 -10.02
C SER A 155 -8.11 6.72 -9.97
N VAL A 156 -6.97 6.06 -10.14
CA VAL A 156 -5.64 6.69 -10.03
C VAL A 156 -5.08 7.11 -11.38
N ASN A 157 -5.57 6.51 -12.47
CA ASN A 157 -5.18 6.86 -13.84
C ASN A 157 -5.93 8.08 -14.41
N LYS A 158 -6.80 8.73 -13.64
CA LYS A 158 -7.55 9.89 -14.15
C LYS A 158 -6.60 11.09 -14.38
N PRO A 159 -6.77 11.87 -15.47
CA PRO A 159 -5.91 13.03 -15.76
C PRO A 159 -5.98 14.15 -14.70
N THR A 160 -7.03 14.18 -13.90
CA THR A 160 -7.16 15.06 -12.72
C THR A 160 -6.37 14.56 -11.50
N SER A 161 -5.85 13.32 -11.55
CA SER A 161 -5.04 12.70 -10.50
C SER A 161 -3.61 12.45 -10.98
N ASN A 162 -2.69 13.38 -10.71
CA ASN A 162 -1.23 13.11 -10.67
C ASN A 162 -0.83 12.11 -9.56
N ALA A 163 -1.65 11.11 -9.24
CA ALA A 163 -1.31 10.05 -8.30
C ALA A 163 -0.85 8.84 -9.10
N SER A 164 0.12 8.11 -8.57
CA SER A 164 0.52 6.82 -9.13
C SER A 164 0.20 5.72 -8.12
N VAL A 165 -0.65 4.74 -8.44
CA VAL A 165 -0.66 3.49 -7.65
C VAL A 165 0.56 2.74 -8.10
N GLN A 166 1.51 2.56 -7.21
CA GLN A 166 2.48 1.50 -7.34
C GLN A 166 2.34 0.57 -6.15
N SER A 167 2.17 -0.71 -6.48
CA SER A 167 2.08 -1.88 -5.61
C SER A 167 0.70 -2.20 -5.01
N VAL A 168 -0.03 -3.08 -5.72
CA VAL A 168 -0.90 -4.06 -5.06
C VAL A 168 0.03 -5.14 -4.52
N TRP A 169 0.24 -5.17 -3.21
CA TRP A 169 1.00 -6.27 -2.60
C TRP A 169 0.07 -7.46 -2.48
N ARG A 170 0.39 -8.52 -3.22
CA ARG A 170 -0.33 -9.80 -3.18
C ARG A 170 0.30 -10.68 -2.11
N LYS A 171 -0.43 -11.02 -1.06
CA LYS A 171 -0.04 -12.11 -0.15
C LYS A 171 -0.75 -13.39 -0.58
N THR A 172 -0.07 -14.18 -1.41
CA THR A 172 -0.54 -15.52 -1.83
C THR A 172 -0.31 -16.50 -0.69
N PHE A 173 -1.36 -17.15 -0.21
CA PHE A 173 -1.25 -18.30 0.67
C PHE A 173 -1.52 -19.56 -0.15
N HIS A 174 -0.61 -20.54 -0.11
CA HIS A 174 -0.89 -21.88 -0.62
C HIS A 174 -1.32 -22.74 0.57
N SER A 175 -2.48 -23.40 0.47
CA SER A 175 -3.04 -24.20 1.58
C SER A 175 -2.52 -25.64 1.65
N SER A 176 -1.45 -25.99 0.94
CA SER A 176 -0.90 -27.35 1.00
C SER A 176 0.62 -27.38 0.86
N LEU A 177 1.28 -27.94 1.88
CA LEU A 177 2.66 -28.42 1.79
C LEU A 177 2.74 -29.49 0.69
N LYS A 178 3.25 -29.14 -0.50
CA LYS A 178 4.11 -29.99 -1.34
C LYS A 178 4.54 -29.28 -2.63
N SER A 179 5.84 -29.42 -2.93
CA SER A 179 6.56 -29.06 -4.16
C SER A 179 6.83 -27.55 -4.36
N SER A 180 8.04 -27.10 -4.02
CA SER A 180 9.23 -27.10 -4.88
C SER A 180 9.20 -25.97 -5.91
N LEU A 181 9.93 -24.89 -5.58
CA LEU A 181 10.77 -24.13 -6.49
C LEU A 181 10.27 -24.01 -7.95
N THR A 182 9.43 -23.01 -8.25
CA THR A 182 9.41 -22.41 -9.59
C THR A 182 9.15 -20.90 -9.50
N MET A 183 10.26 -20.20 -9.68
CA MET A 183 10.54 -18.80 -9.99
C MET A 183 9.44 -17.91 -10.60
N LYS A 184 9.47 -16.64 -10.17
CA LYS A 184 9.47 -15.40 -10.98
C LYS A 184 8.83 -15.50 -12.38
N LYS A 185 7.63 -14.95 -12.53
CA LYS A 185 7.27 -14.02 -13.61
C LYS A 185 5.80 -13.60 -13.46
N SER A 186 5.56 -12.31 -13.75
CA SER A 186 4.24 -11.76 -14.09
C SER A 186 3.29 -11.59 -12.88
N LEU A 187 2.66 -10.45 -12.63
CA LEU A 187 1.98 -9.60 -13.60
C LEU A 187 1.84 -8.15 -13.08
N THR A 188 2.52 -7.25 -13.78
CA THR A 188 2.21 -5.83 -14.00
C THR A 188 0.86 -5.63 -14.71
N LEU A 189 -0.13 -6.51 -14.51
CA LEU A 189 -1.26 -6.70 -15.42
C LEU A 189 -2.64 -6.36 -14.86
N ALA A 190 -2.75 -6.01 -13.58
CA ALA A 190 -4.00 -5.44 -13.06
C ALA A 190 -4.22 -3.95 -13.45
N LEU A 191 -3.21 -3.32 -14.07
CA LEU A 191 -3.33 -1.98 -14.68
C LEU A 191 -3.59 -2.03 -16.20
N LEU A 192 -3.64 -3.22 -16.81
CA LEU A 192 -3.62 -3.40 -18.26
C LEU A 192 -5.01 -3.60 -18.91
N ASN A 193 -6.09 -3.78 -18.14
CA ASN A 193 -7.42 -4.04 -18.71
C ASN A 193 -8.40 -2.84 -18.72
N THR A 194 -8.00 -1.66 -18.24
CA THR A 194 -8.87 -0.47 -18.27
C THR A 194 -8.58 0.44 -19.47
N GLN A 195 -7.98 -0.11 -20.53
CA GLN A 195 -7.75 0.55 -21.81
C GLN A 195 -8.34 -0.33 -22.94
N LYS A 196 -9.65 -0.57 -22.85
CA LYS A 196 -10.50 -0.80 -24.02
C LYS A 196 -11.63 0.22 -23.98
#